data_AF-A0A5S9M9B1-F1
#
_entry.id   AF-A0A5S9M9B1-F1
#
_cell.length_a   1.000
_cell.length_b   1.000
_cell.length_c   1.000
_cell.angle_alpha   90.00
_cell.angle_beta   90.00
_cell.angle_gamma   90.00
#
_symmetry.space_group_name_H-M   'P 1'
#
loop_
_entity.id
_entity.type
_entity.pdbx_description
1 polymer ?
#
loop_
_entity_poly.entity_id
_entity_poly.type
_entity_poly.pdbx_seq_one_letter_code
_entity_poly.pdbx_strand_id
1 'polypeptide(L)'
;MNQKAKEAPLYIQVSSKDNVAIIVNDGGLPAGTSFSSGLTLTERIPQGHKVALKTIEQHAPIVRYGEIIGYASETIIQGSWVKEELVQMPAPPPLDKLSCLTYSGPPLKKFDGYEFQGYRNPDHSVGTKNILGDYNKRAMCRWGS
;
A
#
# COMPACT_ATOMS: atom_id res chain seq x y z
N MET A 1 13.86 28.31 21.94
CA MET A 1 12.89 27.20 22.00
C MET A 1 11.86 27.43 20.90
N ASN A 2 11.94 26.67 19.80
CA ASN A 2 11.04 26.85 18.66
C ASN A 2 9.74 26.11 18.96
N GLN A 3 8.67 26.84 19.28
CA GLN A 3 7.34 26.24 19.42
C GLN A 3 6.87 25.89 18.00
N LYS A 4 7.05 24.62 17.60
CA LYS A 4 6.43 24.08 16.38
C LYS A 4 4.92 24.29 16.53
N ALA A 5 4.29 25.01 15.61
CA ALA A 5 2.84 25.18 15.61
C ALA A 5 2.19 23.79 15.70
N LYS A 6 1.19 23.63 16.58
CA LYS A 6 0.54 22.35 16.83
C LYS A 6 -0.18 21.93 15.55
N GLU A 7 0.44 21.05 14.76
CA GLU A 7 -0.12 20.53 13.52
C GLU A 7 -1.48 19.88 13.80
N ALA A 8 -2.42 20.05 12.86
CA ALA A 8 -3.73 19.41 12.96
C ALA A 8 -3.56 17.89 13.01
N PRO A 9 -4.33 17.14 13.81
CA PRO A 9 -4.30 15.69 13.81
C PRO A 9 -4.71 15.12 12.46
N LEU A 10 -3.88 14.25 11.89
CA LEU A 10 -4.07 13.65 10.57
C LEU A 10 -3.91 12.13 10.63
N TYR A 11 -4.78 11.45 9.88
CA TYR A 11 -4.62 10.04 9.54
C TYR A 11 -4.89 9.83 8.05
N ILE A 12 -4.39 8.71 7.50
CA ILE A 12 -4.70 8.26 6.15
C ILE A 12 -5.50 6.96 6.23
N GLN A 13 -6.72 7.01 5.69
CA GLN A 13 -7.55 5.85 5.39
C GLN A 13 -7.54 5.67 3.87
N VAL A 14 -7.12 4.50 3.38
CA VAL A 14 -6.87 4.29 1.94
C VAL A 14 -8.17 3.94 1.22
N SER A 15 -8.98 3.09 1.84
CA SER A 15 -10.28 2.67 1.33
C SER A 15 -11.38 3.00 2.33
N SER A 16 -12.57 3.34 1.84
CA SER A 16 -13.76 3.54 2.68
C SER A 16 -14.19 2.27 3.43
N LYS A 17 -13.73 1.09 3.00
CA LYS A 17 -13.95 -0.19 3.68
C LYS A 17 -13.03 -0.41 4.88
N ASP A 18 -11.95 0.38 5.00
CA ASP A 18 -10.94 0.18 6.04
C ASP A 18 -11.53 0.46 7.43
N ASN A 19 -11.16 -0.36 8.41
CA ASN A 19 -11.49 -0.14 9.82
C ASN A 19 -10.28 0.33 10.64
N VAL A 20 -9.15 0.56 9.97
CA VAL A 20 -7.93 1.15 10.53
C VAL A 20 -7.41 2.26 9.63
N ALA A 21 -6.63 3.18 10.20
CA ALA A 21 -5.94 4.24 9.47
C ALA A 21 -4.50 4.42 9.99
N ILE A 22 -3.66 5.14 9.25
CA ILE A 22 -2.27 5.41 9.64
C ILE A 22 -2.12 6.85 10.15
N ILE A 23 -1.50 7.02 11.31
CA ILE A 23 -1.11 8.35 11.84
C ILE A 23 0.07 8.90 11.04
N VAL A 24 -0.02 10.14 10.56
CA VAL A 24 1.02 10.75 9.71
C VAL A 24 1.71 11.97 10.30
N ASN A 25 1.21 12.52 11.41
CA ASN A 25 1.88 13.62 12.11
C ASN A 25 3.29 13.21 12.57
N ASP A 26 4.24 14.13 12.41
CA ASP A 26 5.63 13.95 12.83
C ASP A 26 5.70 13.60 14.34
N GLY A 27 6.35 12.49 14.66
CA GLY A 27 6.52 12.03 16.05
C GLY A 27 5.29 11.36 16.67
N GLY A 28 4.18 11.27 15.92
CA GLY A 28 2.92 10.67 16.34
C GLY A 28 2.01 11.62 17.12
N LEU A 29 0.96 11.06 17.70
CA LEU A 29 -0.06 11.82 18.42
C LEU A 29 -0.24 11.26 19.85
N PRO A 30 -0.40 12.13 20.86
CA PRO A 30 -0.65 11.69 22.23
C PRO A 30 -2.09 11.20 22.44
N ALA A 31 -2.32 10.50 23.55
CA ALA A 31 -3.66 10.14 24.02
C ALA A 31 -4.55 11.38 24.17
N GLY A 32 -5.86 11.21 23.97
CA GLY A 32 -6.84 12.30 24.04
C GLY A 32 -6.86 13.22 22.81
N THR A 33 -6.03 12.96 21.80
CA THR A 33 -6.09 13.72 20.54
C THR A 33 -7.39 13.41 19.81
N SER A 34 -8.19 14.43 19.53
CA SER A 34 -9.44 14.32 18.77
C SER A 34 -9.26 14.77 17.32
N PHE A 35 -9.87 14.03 16.40
CA PHE A 35 -9.92 14.34 14.97
C PHE A 35 -11.26 14.97 14.60
N SER A 36 -11.29 15.69 13.47
CA SER A 36 -12.53 16.26 12.92
C SER A 36 -13.60 15.23 12.58
N SER A 37 -13.22 13.96 12.40
CA SER A 37 -14.14 12.83 12.21
C SER A 37 -14.87 12.38 13.48
N GLY A 38 -14.51 12.91 14.65
CA GLY A 38 -15.03 12.48 15.95
C GLY A 38 -14.22 11.36 16.61
N LEU A 39 -13.22 10.79 15.92
CA LEU A 39 -12.27 9.84 16.51
C LEU A 39 -11.46 10.52 17.62
N THR A 40 -11.23 9.83 18.74
CA THR A 40 -10.32 10.29 19.79
C THR A 40 -9.36 9.16 20.17
N LEU A 41 -8.07 9.46 20.29
CA LEU A 41 -7.06 8.47 20.66
C LEU A 41 -7.15 8.09 22.14
N THR A 42 -7.06 6.79 22.43
CA THR A 42 -7.06 6.26 23.81
C THR A 42 -5.65 6.20 24.39
N GLU A 43 -4.63 6.05 23.55
CA GLU A 43 -3.22 6.00 23.90
C GLU A 43 -2.37 6.83 22.94
N ARG A 44 -1.06 6.99 23.24
CA ARG A 44 -0.13 7.59 22.27
C ARG A 44 0.08 6.63 21.10
N ILE A 45 -0.07 7.13 19.88
CA ILE A 45 0.18 6.36 18.65
C ILE A 45 1.34 7.01 17.87
N PRO A 46 2.46 6.29 17.61
CA PRO A 46 3.55 6.82 16.83
C PRO A 46 3.17 7.05 15.36
N GLN A 47 3.92 7.92 14.68
CA GLN A 47 3.82 8.09 13.23
C GLN A 47 3.99 6.75 12.49
N GLY A 48 3.27 6.55 11.40
CA GLY A 48 3.32 5.34 10.58
C GLY A 48 2.54 4.15 11.16
N HIS A 49 1.98 4.27 12.36
CA HIS A 49 1.27 3.18 13.03
C HIS A 49 -0.25 3.26 12.85
N LYS A 50 -0.88 2.10 13.02
CA LYS A 50 -2.31 1.87 12.79
C LYS A 50 -3.14 2.31 14.00
N VAL A 51 -4.14 3.14 13.77
CA VAL A 51 -5.22 3.44 14.73
C VAL A 51 -6.50 2.73 14.31
N ALA A 52 -7.26 2.21 15.27
CA ALA A 52 -8.58 1.64 15.04
C ALA A 52 -9.63 2.75 14.81
N LEU A 53 -10.31 2.75 13.65
CA LEU A 53 -11.33 3.75 13.32
C LEU A 53 -12.69 3.45 13.98
N LYS A 54 -12.89 2.21 14.42
CA LYS A 54 -14.05 1.73 15.18
C LYS A 54 -13.59 0.60 16.11
N THR A 55 -14.43 0.19 17.05
CA THR A 55 -14.17 -1.01 17.84
C THR A 55 -14.17 -2.24 16.93
N ILE A 56 -13.15 -3.07 17.06
CA ILE A 56 -12.96 -4.32 16.33
C ILE A 56 -13.00 -5.43 17.38
N GLU A 57 -14.05 -6.24 17.36
CA GLU A 57 -14.19 -7.34 18.32
C GLU A 57 -13.12 -8.41 18.13
N GLN A 58 -12.86 -9.18 19.18
CA GLN A 58 -12.01 -10.35 19.08
C GLN A 58 -12.44 -11.27 17.92
N HIS A 59 -11.46 -11.78 17.17
CA HIS A 59 -11.60 -12.57 15.94
C HIS A 59 -12.26 -11.84 14.76
N ALA A 60 -12.63 -10.56 14.89
CA ALA A 60 -13.15 -9.78 13.78
C ALA A 60 -12.02 -9.39 12.81
N PRO A 61 -12.33 -9.22 11.51
CA PRO A 61 -11.33 -8.87 10.52
C PRO A 61 -10.81 -7.45 10.70
N ILE A 62 -9.49 -7.29 10.57
CA ILE A 62 -8.80 -6.01 10.44
C ILE A 62 -8.63 -5.75 8.95
N VAL A 63 -9.18 -4.63 8.48
CA VAL A 63 -9.32 -4.31 7.05
C VAL A 63 -8.53 -3.05 6.72
N ARG A 64 -7.60 -3.19 5.77
CA ARG A 64 -6.80 -2.09 5.21
C ARG A 64 -6.63 -2.30 3.71
N TYR A 65 -6.60 -1.21 2.93
CA TYR A 65 -6.61 -1.27 1.45
C TYR A 65 -7.88 -1.91 0.88
N GLY A 66 -8.95 -2.00 1.68
CA GLY A 66 -10.18 -2.72 1.34
C GLY A 66 -10.09 -4.25 1.48
N GLU A 67 -8.95 -4.77 1.95
CA GLU A 67 -8.70 -6.21 2.09
C GLU A 67 -8.47 -6.58 3.57
N ILE A 68 -8.77 -7.84 3.92
CA ILE A 68 -8.49 -8.37 5.26
C ILE A 68 -6.98 -8.58 5.39
N ILE A 69 -6.35 -7.87 6.32
CA ILE A 69 -4.91 -8.01 6.61
C ILE A 69 -4.62 -8.91 7.80
N GLY A 70 -5.65 -9.34 8.53
CA GLY A 70 -5.56 -10.19 9.70
C GLY A 70 -6.85 -10.15 10.51
N TYR A 71 -6.85 -10.82 11.66
CA TYR A 71 -7.97 -10.86 12.59
C TYR A 71 -7.51 -10.40 13.97
N ALA A 72 -8.37 -9.70 14.71
CA ALA A 72 -8.02 -9.21 16.03
C ALA A 72 -7.87 -10.39 17.02
N SER A 73 -6.73 -10.50 17.72
CA SER A 73 -6.54 -11.55 18.73
C SER A 73 -7.30 -11.30 20.02
N GLU A 74 -7.68 -10.04 20.27
CA GLU A 74 -8.53 -9.54 21.35
C GLU A 74 -9.36 -8.34 20.85
N THR A 75 -10.34 -7.87 21.63
CA THR A 75 -11.14 -6.69 21.24
C THR A 75 -10.29 -5.43 21.25
N ILE A 76 -10.24 -4.72 20.13
CA ILE A 76 -9.52 -3.46 19.94
C ILE A 76 -10.51 -2.31 19.94
N ILE A 77 -10.45 -1.46 20.95
CA ILE A 77 -11.35 -0.31 21.08
C ILE A 77 -11.03 0.76 20.02
N GLN A 78 -12.07 1.47 19.56
CA GLN A 78 -11.90 2.65 18.71
C GLN A 78 -10.87 3.63 19.29
N GLY A 79 -9.96 4.14 18.46
CA GLY A 79 -8.92 5.08 18.88
C GLY A 79 -7.67 4.46 19.51
N SER A 80 -7.66 3.14 19.71
CA SER A 80 -6.48 2.41 20.21
C SER A 80 -5.47 2.11 19.11
N TRP A 81 -4.22 1.87 19.52
CA TRP A 81 -3.16 1.45 18.62
C TRP A 81 -3.34 -0.03 18.25
N VAL A 82 -3.52 -0.30 16.96
CA VAL A 82 -3.48 -1.66 16.41
C VAL A 82 -2.03 -2.12 16.28
N LYS A 83 -1.49 -2.67 17.37
CA LYS A 83 -0.15 -3.26 17.45
C LYS A 83 -0.08 -4.58 16.71
N GLU A 84 1.11 -5.02 16.32
CA GLU A 84 1.27 -6.22 15.49
C GLU A 84 0.87 -7.50 16.25
N GLU A 85 1.11 -7.52 17.56
CA GLU A 85 0.74 -8.64 18.45
C GLU A 85 -0.78 -8.84 18.55
N LEU A 86 -1.55 -7.81 18.22
CA LEU A 86 -3.02 -7.86 18.19
C LEU A 86 -3.57 -8.39 16.85
N VAL A 87 -2.70 -8.64 15.87
CA VAL A 87 -3.08 -9.05 14.52
C VAL A 87 -2.70 -10.51 14.29
N GLN A 88 -3.69 -11.38 14.28
CA GLN A 88 -3.53 -12.76 13.87
C GLN A 88 -3.56 -12.88 12.34
N MET A 89 -2.46 -13.37 11.77
CA MET A 89 -2.35 -13.62 10.33
C MET A 89 -3.03 -14.95 9.96
N PRO A 90 -3.94 -14.98 8.98
CA PRO A 90 -4.47 -16.22 8.45
C PRO A 90 -3.39 -16.98 7.67
N ALA A 91 -3.48 -18.31 7.67
CA ALA A 91 -2.67 -19.12 6.78
C ALA A 91 -3.03 -18.78 5.31
N PRO A 92 -2.04 -18.52 4.44
CA PRO A 92 -2.32 -18.23 3.05
C PRO A 92 -2.97 -19.46 2.39
N PRO A 93 -3.98 -19.27 1.52
CA PRO A 93 -4.56 -20.37 0.77
C PRO A 93 -3.52 -20.95 -0.21
N PRO A 94 -3.65 -22.25 -0.55
CA PRO A 94 -2.86 -22.87 -1.62
C PRO A 94 -2.99 -22.12 -2.95
N LEU A 95 -1.90 -22.11 -3.74
CA LEU A 95 -1.83 -21.39 -5.02
C LEU A 95 -2.92 -21.82 -6.02
N ASP A 96 -3.22 -23.12 -6.07
CA ASP A 96 -4.25 -23.73 -6.93
C ASP A 96 -5.68 -23.34 -6.54
N LYS A 97 -5.88 -22.78 -5.34
CA LYS A 97 -7.16 -22.26 -4.85
C LYS A 97 -7.33 -20.76 -5.04
N LEU A 98 -6.32 -20.07 -5.58
CA LEU A 98 -6.45 -18.66 -5.91
C LEU A 98 -7.32 -18.50 -7.15
N SER A 99 -8.40 -17.73 -7.02
CA SER A 99 -9.18 -17.30 -8.18
C SER A 99 -8.30 -16.43 -9.08
N CYS A 100 -8.18 -16.78 -10.35
CA CYS A 100 -7.56 -15.92 -11.35
C CYS A 100 -8.51 -14.73 -11.60
N LEU A 101 -8.35 -13.67 -10.83
CA LEU A 101 -9.17 -12.47 -10.93
C LEU A 101 -8.82 -11.76 -12.23
N THR A 102 -9.69 -11.90 -13.23
CA THR A 102 -9.69 -11.01 -14.40
C THR A 102 -10.32 -9.71 -13.95
N TYR A 103 -9.55 -8.62 -13.96
CA TYR A 103 -10.09 -7.28 -13.73
C TYR A 103 -11.20 -7.02 -14.77
N SER A 104 -12.44 -6.93 -14.31
CA SER A 104 -13.64 -6.70 -15.13
C SER A 104 -14.15 -5.26 -15.05
N GLY A 105 -13.30 -4.34 -14.58
CA GLY A 105 -13.65 -2.92 -14.53
C GLY A 105 -13.95 -2.37 -15.93
N PRO A 106 -14.68 -1.25 -16.02
CA PRO A 106 -14.97 -0.62 -17.29
C PRO A 106 -13.67 -0.30 -18.02
N PRO A 107 -13.65 -0.36 -19.36
CA PRO A 107 -12.47 0.00 -20.13
C PRO A 107 -12.04 1.42 -19.76
N LEU A 108 -10.77 1.60 -19.44
CA LEU A 108 -10.22 2.91 -19.13
C LEU A 108 -10.35 3.83 -20.34
N LYS A 109 -10.64 5.11 -20.09
CA LYS A 109 -10.65 6.13 -21.14
C LYS A 109 -9.28 6.15 -21.81
N LYS A 110 -9.24 6.02 -23.13
CA LYS A 110 -8.01 6.21 -23.89
C LYS A 110 -7.59 7.68 -23.81
N PHE A 111 -6.31 7.89 -23.63
CA PHE A 111 -5.68 9.21 -23.65
C PHE A 111 -5.01 9.40 -25.01
N ASP A 112 -5.48 10.36 -25.79
CA ASP A 112 -4.95 10.70 -27.12
C ASP A 112 -4.08 11.95 -27.05
N GLY A 113 -3.15 12.12 -28.00
CA GLY A 113 -2.31 13.31 -28.13
C GLY A 113 -1.06 13.35 -27.24
N TYR A 114 -0.73 12.25 -26.57
CA TYR A 114 0.52 12.12 -25.82
C TYR A 114 1.60 11.53 -26.71
N GLU A 115 2.59 12.36 -27.05
CA GLU A 115 3.76 11.96 -27.82
C GLU A 115 5.04 12.24 -27.02
N PHE A 116 6.12 11.53 -27.36
CA PHE A 116 7.44 11.81 -26.83
C PHE A 116 8.49 11.70 -27.95
N GLN A 117 9.57 12.47 -27.84
CA GLN A 117 10.69 12.42 -28.78
C GLN A 117 11.57 11.21 -28.46
N GLY A 118 11.69 10.27 -29.40
CA GLY A 118 12.45 9.04 -29.22
C GLY A 118 13.22 8.61 -30.47
N TYR A 119 14.07 7.60 -30.30
CA TYR A 119 14.93 7.07 -31.36
C TYR A 119 14.21 5.92 -32.07
N ARG A 120 13.77 6.14 -33.32
CA ARG A 120 13.11 5.09 -34.12
C ARG A 120 14.12 4.03 -34.55
N ASN A 121 13.79 2.76 -34.29
CA ASN A 121 14.57 1.60 -34.72
C ASN A 121 14.03 1.02 -36.05
N PRO A 122 14.83 0.20 -36.77
CA PRO A 122 14.37 -0.47 -37.99
C PRO A 122 13.17 -1.42 -37.80
N ASP A 123 12.96 -1.95 -36.59
CA ASP A 123 11.81 -2.79 -36.24
C ASP A 123 10.56 -1.99 -35.82
N HIS A 124 10.59 -0.66 -36.01
CA HIS A 124 9.54 0.30 -35.63
C HIS A 124 9.35 0.52 -34.13
N SER A 125 10.12 -0.14 -33.26
CA SER A 125 10.17 0.24 -31.85
C SER A 125 10.81 1.64 -31.69
N VAL A 126 10.49 2.33 -30.60
CA VAL A 126 11.04 3.65 -30.29
C VAL A 126 11.77 3.60 -28.96
N GLY A 127 13.09 3.78 -29.00
CA GLY A 127 13.94 3.83 -27.82
C GLY A 127 13.87 5.16 -27.08
N THR A 128 13.99 5.13 -25.75
CA THR A 128 14.07 6.33 -24.89
C THR A 128 15.50 6.84 -24.71
N LYS A 129 16.50 6.05 -25.16
CA LYS A 129 17.92 6.38 -25.15
C LYS A 129 18.56 5.78 -26.40
N ASN A 130 19.63 6.40 -26.88
CA ASN A 130 20.48 5.86 -27.95
C ASN A 130 21.70 5.16 -27.31
N ILE A 131 21.69 3.84 -27.27
CA ILE A 131 22.68 3.03 -26.55
C ILE A 131 23.44 2.13 -27.54
N LEU A 132 24.76 2.09 -27.39
CA LEU A 132 25.61 1.10 -28.04
C LEU A 132 25.67 -0.16 -27.16
N GLY A 133 25.23 -1.30 -27.68
CA GLY A 133 25.39 -2.60 -27.04
C GLY A 133 26.55 -3.37 -27.66
N ASP A 134 27.55 -3.73 -26.86
CA ASP A 134 28.58 -4.69 -27.24
C ASP A 134 28.34 -6.00 -26.48
N TYR A 135 28.30 -7.12 -27.19
CA TYR A 135 28.13 -8.45 -26.60
C TYR A 135 29.10 -9.45 -27.25
N ASN A 136 29.88 -10.13 -26.40
CA ASN A 136 30.79 -11.17 -26.85
C ASN A 136 30.04 -12.50 -27.02
N LYS A 137 29.77 -12.91 -28.26
CA LYS A 137 29.29 -14.27 -28.57
C LYS A 137 30.48 -15.21 -28.76
N ARG A 138 30.84 -16.00 -27.75
CA ARG A 138 31.53 -17.29 -27.97
C ARG A 138 30.50 -18.34 -28.37
N ALA A 139 30.12 -18.36 -29.64
CA ALA A 139 29.48 -19.52 -30.26
C ALA A 139 30.57 -20.32 -30.97
N MET A 140 30.90 -21.52 -30.48
CA MET A 140 31.84 -22.43 -31.17
C MET A 140 31.20 -22.89 -32.48
N CYS A 141 31.63 -22.35 -33.62
CA CYS A 141 31.37 -22.95 -34.92
C CYS A 141 32.15 -24.27 -35.02
N ARG A 142 31.47 -25.42 -34.92
CA ARG A 142 32.03 -26.69 -35.40
C ARG A 142 31.96 -26.67 -36.92
N TRP A 143 33.10 -26.57 -37.58
CA TRP A 143 33.23 -26.91 -38.99
C TRP A 143 33.18 -28.45 -39.09
N GLY A 144 32.09 -28.98 -39.65
CA GLY A 144 31.97 -30.40 -39.99
C GLY A 144 32.82 -30.71 -41.23
N SER A 145 33.59 -31.79 -41.14
CA SER A 145 34.29 -32.47 -42.24
C SER A 145 33.33 -33.22 -43.14
#